data_AF-A0A7X9EDY5-F1
#
_entry.id   AF-A0A7X9EDY5-F1
#
_cell.length_a   1.000
_cell.length_b   1.000
_cell.length_c   1.000
_cell.angle_alpha   90.00
_cell.angle_beta   90.00
_cell.angle_gamma   90.00
#
_symmetry.space_group_name_H-M   'P 1'
#
loop_
_entity.id
_entity.type
_entity.pdbx_description
1 polymer ?
#
loop_
_entity_poly.entity_id
_entity_poly.type
_entity_poly.pdbx_seq_one_letter_code
_entity_poly.pdbx_strand_id
1 'polypeptide(L)' 'MEKRVLKIMFAKGGSGSLHTKLNVPITWVRAMGISAEEREVEIVFDGEKITIQKKEGLSAD' A
#
# COMPACT_ATOMS: atom_id res chain seq x y z
N MET A 1 -5.84 16.08 -8.90
CA MET A 1 -6.07 15.31 -7.66
C MET A 1 -7.27 14.41 -7.88
N GLU A 2 -7.10 13.10 -7.76
CA GLU A 2 -8.18 12.10 -7.95
C GLU A 2 -8.50 11.47 -6.59
N LYS A 3 -9.78 11.22 -6.29
CA LYS A 3 -10.23 10.57 -5.05
C LYS A 3 -11.15 9.41 -5.39
N ARG A 4 -10.98 8.28 -4.69
CA ARG A 4 -11.84 7.11 -4.79
C ARG A 4 -12.24 6.64 -3.41
N VAL A 5 -13.50 6.25 -3.25
CA VAL A 5 -13.99 5.59 -2.03
C VAL A 5 -13.90 4.08 -2.28
N LEU A 6 -13.13 3.38 -1.45
CA LEU A 6 -12.88 1.95 -1.55
C LEU A 6 -13.26 1.27 -0.22
N LYS A 7 -13.39 -0.05 -0.26
CA LYS A 7 -13.64 -0.88 0.94
C LYS A 7 -12.40 -1.68 1.26
N ILE A 8 -12.04 -1.72 2.54
CA ILE A 8 -11.03 -2.65 3.05
C ILE A 8 -11.66 -4.06 3.06
N MET A 9 -10.95 -5.01 2.49
CA MET A 9 -11.32 -6.42 2.53
C MET A 9 -10.73 -7.05 3.78
N PHE A 10 -11.54 -7.86 4.46
CA PHE A 10 -11.14 -8.64 5.62
C PHE A 10 -11.13 -10.12 5.24
N ALA A 11 -10.06 -10.82 5.61
CA ALA A 11 -9.91 -12.23 5.32
C ALA A 11 -9.28 -12.95 6.53
N LYS A 12 -9.64 -14.23 6.69
CA LYS A 12 -9.05 -15.10 7.71
C LYS A 12 -7.87 -15.86 7.13
N GLY A 13 -6.76 -15.90 7.84
CA GLY A 13 -5.62 -16.77 7.55
C GLY A 13 -5.91 -18.21 7.97
N GLY A 14 -5.07 -19.14 7.55
CA GLY A 14 -5.22 -20.58 7.88
C GLY A 14 -5.16 -20.89 9.37
N SER A 15 -4.52 -20.03 10.18
CA SER A 15 -4.50 -20.10 11.65
C SER A 15 -5.68 -19.39 12.33
N GLY A 16 -6.65 -18.87 11.56
CA GLY A 16 -7.77 -18.09 12.07
C GLY A 16 -7.46 -16.60 12.31
N SER A 17 -6.23 -16.15 12.06
CA SER A 17 -5.86 -14.74 12.17
C SER A 17 -6.62 -13.87 11.17
N LEU A 18 -7.02 -12.66 11.58
CA LEU A 18 -7.69 -11.69 10.71
C LEU A 18 -6.63 -10.82 10.03
N HIS A 19 -6.69 -10.70 8.71
CA HIS A 19 -5.85 -9.80 7.94
C HIS A 19 -6.70 -8.93 7.01
N THR A 20 -6.18 -7.75 6.68
CA THR A 20 -6.84 -6.77 5.83
C THR A 20 -6.08 -6.55 4.53
N LYS A 21 -6.81 -6.20 3.47
CA LYS A 21 -6.26 -5.85 2.16
C LYS A 21 -7.01 -4.66 1.57
N LEU A 22 -6.29 -3.77 0.90
CA LEU A 22 -6.86 -2.67 0.13
C LEU A 22 -6.31 -2.73 -1.30
N ASN A 23 -7.20 -2.71 -2.29
CA ASN A 23 -6.79 -2.69 -3.69
C ASN A 23 -6.58 -1.24 -4.14
N VAL A 24 -5.32 -0.83 -4.31
CA VAL A 24 -4.98 0.48 -4.88
C VAL A 24 -5.11 0.43 -6.41
N PRO A 25 -5.70 1.45 -7.07
CA PRO A 25 -5.80 1.49 -8.52
C PRO A 25 -4.43 1.32 -9.20
N ILE A 26 -4.35 0.41 -10.17
CA ILE A 26 -3.10 0.10 -10.88
C ILE A 26 -2.49 1.31 -11.59
N THR A 27 -3.32 2.26 -12.03
CA THR A 27 -2.85 3.52 -12.65
C THR A 27 -2.06 4.37 -11.66
N TRP A 28 -2.47 4.43 -10.39
CA TRP A 28 -1.76 5.18 -9.35
C TRP A 28 -0.47 4.47 -8.95
N VAL A 29 -0.50 3.14 -8.79
CA VAL A 29 0.69 2.33 -8.48
C VAL A 29 1.77 2.52 -9.55
N ARG A 30 1.38 2.47 -10.84
CA ARG A 30 2.29 2.74 -11.96
C ARG A 30 2.80 4.17 -11.99
N ALA A 31 1.95 5.16 -11.70
CA ALA A 31 2.34 6.57 -11.64
C ALA A 31 3.33 6.85 -10.49
N MET A 32 3.27 6.07 -9.40
CA MET A 32 4.26 6.09 -8.31
C MET A 32 5.58 5.37 -8.66
N GLY A 33 5.69 4.80 -9.87
CA GLY A 33 6.88 4.06 -10.30
C GLY A 33 7.08 2.72 -9.60
N ILE A 34 6.01 2.12 -9.08
CA ILE A 34 6.03 0.81 -8.42
C ILE A 34 5.75 -0.26 -9.48
N SER A 35 6.63 -1.25 -9.60
CA SER A 35 6.53 -2.36 -10.57
C SER A 35 6.36 -3.70 -9.86
N ALA A 36 6.32 -4.81 -10.62
CA ALA A 36 6.28 -6.14 -10.01
C ALA A 36 7.62 -6.52 -9.35
N GLU A 37 8.71 -5.97 -9.88
CA GLU A 37 10.10 -6.12 -9.42
C GLU A 37 10.38 -5.15 -8.26
N GLU A 38 9.97 -3.89 -8.38
CA GLU A 38 10.11 -2.85 -7.36
C GLU A 38 8.76 -2.56 -6.70
N ARG A 39 8.27 -3.53 -5.93
CA ARG A 39 6.94 -3.49 -5.29
C ARG A 39 6.93 -3.07 -3.83
N GLU A 40 8.09 -2.68 -3.29
CA GLU A 40 8.20 -2.26 -1.89
C GLU A 40 7.64 -0.85 -1.70
N VAL A 41 6.83 -0.71 -0.66
CA VAL A 41 6.25 0.56 -0.22
C VAL A 41 6.45 0.72 1.26
N GLU A 42 6.55 1.96 1.71
CA GLU A 42 6.47 2.30 3.11
C GLU A 42 5.05 2.75 3.45
N ILE A 43 4.55 2.26 4.58
CA ILE A 43 3.22 2.60 5.09
C ILE A 43 3.41 3.25 6.46
N VAL A 44 2.91 4.48 6.60
CA VAL A 44 2.98 5.25 7.84
C VAL A 44 1.57 5.47 8.37
N PHE A 45 1.38 5.21 9.66
CA PHE A 45 0.17 5.57 10.39
C PHE A 45 0.51 6.65 11.41
N ASP A 46 -0.12 7.81 11.30
CA ASP A 46 0.14 8.99 12.15
C ASP A 46 -0.90 9.16 13.27
N GLY A 47 -1.76 8.16 13.50
CA GLY A 47 -2.86 8.21 14.46
C GLY A 47 -4.21 8.58 13.84
N GLU A 48 -4.24 9.20 12.66
CA GLU A 48 -5.47 9.59 11.97
C GLU A 48 -5.58 8.96 10.57
N LYS A 49 -4.48 8.97 9.81
CA LYS A 49 -4.45 8.53 8.41
C LYS A 49 -3.30 7.55 8.16
N ILE A 50 -3.52 6.72 7.15
CA ILE A 50 -2.49 5.86 6.58
C ILE A 50 -1.98 6.53 5.31
N THR A 51 -0.67 6.73 5.22
CA THR A 51 0.01 7.19 4.01
C THR A 51 0.84 6.05 3.43
N ILE A 52 0.79 5.89 2.11
CA ILE A 52 1.56 4.88 1.36
C ILE A 52 2.48 5.62 0.40
N GLN A 53 3.77 5.33 0.46
CA GLN A 53 4.79 5.93 -0.41
C GLN A 53 5.71 4.87 -1.00
N LYS A 54 6.27 5.12 -2.19
CA LYS A 54 7.31 4.26 -2.76
C LYS A 54 8.48 4.28 -1.79
N LYS A 55 8.99 3.10 -1.41
CA LYS A 55 10.19 3.03 -0.59
C LYS A 55 11.37 3.43 -1.47
N GLU A 56 12.04 4.52 -1.12
CA GLU A 56 13.30 4.85 -1.77
C GLU A 56 14.32 3.76 -1.40
N GLY A 57 14.93 3.15 -2.41
CA GLY A 57 16.06 2.27 -2.17
C GLY A 57 17.14 3.10 -1.50
N LEU A 58 17.71 2.62 -0.38
CA LEU A 58 18.76 3.33 0.33
C LEU A 58 19.85 3.80 -0.66
N SER A 59 19.90 5.10 -0.95
CA SER A 59 21.17 5.73 -1.32
C SER A 59 21.94 5.86 -0.02
N ALA A 60 22.96 5.02 0.15
CA ALA A 60 23.95 5.22 1.19
C ALA A 60 24.71 6.52 0.86
N ASP A 61 24.43 7.59 1.59
CA ASP A 61 25.34 8.72 1.75
C ASP A 61 26.43 8.37 2.78
#